data_AF-A0A0J9SAB4-F1
#
_entry.id   AF-A0A0J9SAB4-F1
#
_cell.length_a   1.000
_cell.length_b   1.000
_cell.length_c   1.000
_cell.angle_alpha   90.00
_cell.angle_beta   90.00
_cell.angle_gamma   90.00
#
_symmetry.space_group_name_H-M   'P 1'
#
loop_
_entity.id
_entity.type
_entity.pdbx_description
1 polymer ?
#
loop_
_entity_poly.entity_id
_entity_poly.type
_entity_poly.pdbx_seq_one_letter_code
_entity_poly.pdbx_strand_id
1 'polypeptide(L)'
;MFSLDSDSTSQVEADVDSISESTIKGERVIFKYLPAYLFEEKLKEDSSSNEYSTYYKGLYNISKRYPWLEDIFKKLSRNITLVQRSYVEGDDFNKKRCYDLNYWLYNEVYKNLQSSEEDLAHFNDITTNLKGVWKKIVDDTFGKDDYKCYPDEKLLVNMGFLQEIKDLFDFYEDFNEMKKEIIADTYNSCFKYVDYLKQRIPVYYAWRDSCKVDDFACKRYIDDYMKYRPASIASKLSYISVILTYPGNPCYSSVYDLFVYAKEQPKRNDDIYRRKMEKLAMENPRGNLLLTDMGDGLRGSEFFIPGDNDDYWLRLRWNIYKYITYKLSPPMLSIAGVFLILYAFYKVNI
;
A
#
# COMPACT_ATOMS: atom_id res chain seq x y z
N MET A 1 -25.09 -13.18 28.33
CA MET A 1 -24.16 -14.34 28.37
C MET A 1 -24.18 -14.99 27.00
N PHE A 2 -23.36 -14.46 26.09
CA PHE A 2 -22.86 -15.14 24.89
C PHE A 2 -21.51 -14.48 24.62
N SER A 3 -20.44 -15.14 25.06
CA SER A 3 -19.07 -14.85 24.63
C SER A 3 -18.99 -15.16 23.14
N LEU A 4 -18.56 -14.18 22.36
CA LEU A 4 -17.89 -14.42 21.09
C LEU A 4 -16.45 -13.95 21.29
N ASP A 5 -15.62 -14.90 21.72
CA ASP A 5 -14.18 -14.80 21.55
C ASP A 5 -13.91 -14.86 20.05
N SER A 6 -13.66 -13.71 19.43
CA SER A 6 -12.99 -13.63 18.14
C SER A 6 -11.64 -12.98 18.36
N ASP A 7 -10.67 -13.82 18.71
CA ASP A 7 -9.27 -13.45 18.77
C ASP A 7 -8.74 -13.32 17.33
N SER A 8 -9.04 -12.18 16.69
CA SER A 8 -8.35 -11.71 15.49
C SER A 8 -7.72 -10.38 15.86
N THR A 9 -6.67 -10.44 16.67
CA THR A 9 -5.98 -9.27 17.20
C THR A 9 -5.32 -8.53 16.04
N SER A 10 -5.95 -7.45 15.56
CA SER A 10 -5.24 -6.37 14.87
C SER A 10 -4.23 -5.83 15.88
N GLN A 11 -2.96 -6.21 15.73
CA GLN A 11 -1.91 -5.63 16.56
C GLN A 11 -1.43 -4.34 15.91
N VAL A 12 -1.60 -3.28 16.68
CA VAL A 12 -1.01 -1.95 16.53
C VAL A 12 0.50 -2.15 16.71
N GLU A 13 1.25 -2.03 15.63
CA GLU A 13 2.71 -2.18 15.62
C GLU A 13 3.28 -0.82 15.25
N ALA A 14 3.82 -0.14 16.26
CA ALA A 14 4.50 1.13 16.10
C ALA A 14 5.75 0.90 15.26
N ASP A 15 5.63 1.06 13.93
CA ASP A 15 6.79 1.24 13.08
C ASP A 15 7.40 2.59 13.48
N VAL A 16 8.65 2.51 13.96
CA VAL A 16 9.37 3.56 14.68
C VAL A 16 9.17 4.94 14.04
N ASP A 17 8.66 5.85 14.86
CA ASP A 17 8.32 7.24 14.66
C ASP A 17 8.84 7.94 13.38
N SER A 18 7.87 8.48 12.62
CA SER A 18 7.98 9.71 11.84
C SER A 18 8.85 9.69 10.57
N ILE A 19 8.56 8.79 9.63
CA ILE A 19 8.74 9.16 8.22
C ILE A 19 7.58 10.09 7.85
N SER A 20 7.85 11.40 7.96
CA SER A 20 7.30 12.55 7.21
C SER A 20 6.06 12.25 6.35
N GLU A 21 4.94 12.94 6.65
CA GLU A 21 3.57 12.67 6.19
C GLU A 21 3.43 12.10 4.76
N SER A 22 3.30 10.78 4.69
CA SER A 22 2.72 10.07 3.54
C SER A 22 1.23 10.40 3.39
N THR A 23 0.62 10.06 2.25
CA THR A 23 -0.86 10.09 2.04
C THR A 23 -1.62 9.43 3.20
N ILE A 24 -0.98 8.48 3.89
CA ILE A 24 -1.45 7.89 5.14
C ILE A 24 -1.01 8.77 6.31
N LYS A 25 -1.98 9.36 7.00
CA LYS A 25 -1.77 10.07 8.28
C LYS A 25 -1.98 9.11 9.44
N GLY A 26 -1.02 9.06 10.38
CA GLY A 26 -1.06 8.20 11.57
C GLY A 26 -0.44 6.81 11.36
N GLU A 27 -0.65 5.92 12.33
CA GLU A 27 -0.08 4.57 12.32
C GLU A 27 -0.71 3.70 11.22
N ARG A 28 0.12 2.89 10.54
CA ARG A 28 -0.34 2.00 9.47
C ARG A 28 -1.14 0.84 10.05
N VAL A 29 -2.31 0.59 9.49
CA VAL A 29 -3.07 -0.63 9.79
C VAL A 29 -2.40 -1.78 9.04
N ILE A 30 -1.99 -2.82 9.77
CA ILE A 30 -1.29 -3.98 9.26
C ILE A 30 -2.04 -5.24 9.68
N PHE A 31 -2.14 -6.21 8.76
CA PHE A 31 -2.68 -7.53 9.06
C PHE A 31 -1.58 -8.58 8.93
N LYS A 32 -1.21 -9.20 10.05
CA LYS A 32 -0.07 -10.11 10.13
C LYS A 32 -0.20 -11.40 9.31
N TYR A 33 -1.42 -11.74 8.89
CA TYR A 33 -1.68 -12.93 8.06
C TYR A 33 -1.67 -12.62 6.56
N LEU A 34 -1.59 -11.35 6.15
CA LEU A 34 -1.62 -10.98 4.73
C LEU A 34 -0.24 -11.17 4.07
N PRO A 35 -0.19 -11.50 2.77
CA PRO A 35 1.05 -11.90 2.11
C PRO A 35 2.15 -10.83 2.14
N ALA A 36 1.81 -9.55 1.97
CA ALA A 36 2.81 -8.48 1.97
C ALA A 36 3.57 -8.40 3.29
N TYR A 37 2.85 -8.49 4.42
CA TYR A 37 3.46 -8.53 5.75
C TYR A 37 4.35 -9.77 5.94
N LEU A 38 3.84 -10.95 5.56
CA LEU A 38 4.59 -12.20 5.70
C LEU A 38 5.89 -12.19 4.88
N PHE A 39 5.92 -11.53 3.74
CA PHE A 39 7.14 -11.38 2.95
C PHE A 39 8.11 -10.37 3.58
N GLU A 40 7.61 -9.25 4.08
CA GLU A 40 8.41 -8.24 4.77
C GLU A 40 9.09 -8.79 6.02
N GLU A 41 8.40 -9.58 6.83
CA GLU A 41 8.98 -10.21 8.02
C GLU A 41 10.16 -11.12 7.65
N LYS A 42 10.06 -11.86 6.54
CA LYS A 42 11.18 -12.67 6.04
C LYS A 42 12.39 -11.83 5.68
N LEU A 43 12.24 -10.57 5.26
CA LEU A 43 13.38 -9.69 4.98
C LEU A 43 14.06 -9.20 6.27
N LYS A 44 13.30 -9.08 7.37
CA LYS A 44 13.75 -8.54 8.66
C LYS A 44 14.34 -9.58 9.61
N GLU A 45 13.98 -10.85 9.45
CA GLU A 45 14.51 -11.97 10.25
C GLU A 45 16.03 -11.88 10.43
N ASP A 46 16.52 -12.24 11.62
CA ASP A 46 17.95 -12.27 11.90
C ASP A 46 18.67 -13.26 10.99
N SER A 47 19.90 -12.88 10.59
CA SER A 47 20.72 -13.68 9.70
C SER A 47 22.09 -13.93 10.32
N SER A 48 22.43 -15.20 10.51
CA SER A 48 23.79 -15.66 10.80
C SER A 48 24.56 -16.06 9.55
N SER A 49 23.99 -15.81 8.35
CA SER A 49 24.57 -16.23 7.08
C SER A 49 25.91 -15.52 6.81
N ASN A 50 26.91 -16.31 6.45
CA ASN A 50 28.18 -15.81 5.94
C ASN A 50 28.25 -15.89 4.40
N GLU A 51 27.12 -16.19 3.73
CA GLU A 51 27.04 -16.19 2.27
C GLU A 51 27.48 -14.83 1.71
N TYR A 52 28.26 -14.89 0.64
CA TYR A 52 28.82 -13.73 -0.05
C TYR A 52 29.65 -12.75 0.81
N SER A 53 30.03 -13.13 2.04
CA SER A 53 30.84 -12.28 2.94
C SER A 53 32.12 -11.73 2.27
N THR A 54 32.70 -12.48 1.34
CA THR A 54 33.87 -12.06 0.57
C THR A 54 33.64 -10.81 -0.29
N TYR A 55 32.41 -10.56 -0.73
CA TYR A 55 32.05 -9.39 -1.52
C TYR A 55 32.10 -8.09 -0.71
N TYR A 56 31.94 -8.19 0.61
CA TYR A 56 31.95 -7.04 1.52
C TYR A 56 33.35 -6.63 2.00
N LYS A 57 34.42 -7.36 1.63
CA LYS A 57 35.80 -7.06 2.08
C LYS A 57 36.24 -5.62 1.76
N GLY A 58 35.77 -5.05 0.65
CA GLY A 58 36.04 -3.66 0.27
C GLY A 58 35.42 -2.63 1.20
N LEU A 59 34.45 -3.04 2.04
CA LEU A 59 33.70 -2.18 2.96
C LEU A 59 34.19 -2.29 4.42
N TYR A 60 35.35 -2.91 4.65
CA TYR A 60 35.90 -3.10 6.01
C TYR A 60 36.06 -1.79 6.80
N ASN A 61 36.54 -0.72 6.15
CA ASN A 61 36.75 0.56 6.84
C ASN A 61 35.41 1.21 7.24
N ILE A 62 34.39 1.11 6.39
CA ILE A 62 33.08 1.70 6.67
C ILE A 62 32.32 0.88 7.72
N SER A 63 32.44 -0.45 7.71
CA SER A 63 31.86 -1.31 8.75
C SER A 63 32.53 -1.12 10.10
N LYS A 64 33.82 -0.79 10.14
CA LYS A 64 34.49 -0.41 11.39
C LYS A 64 33.95 0.90 11.98
N ARG A 65 33.59 1.87 11.13
CA ARG A 65 32.95 3.13 11.57
C ARG A 65 31.49 2.91 11.98
N TYR A 66 30.79 2.04 11.27
CA TYR A 66 29.37 1.74 11.47
C TYR A 66 29.17 0.24 11.74
N PRO A 67 29.33 -0.22 13.00
CA PRO A 67 29.30 -1.66 13.33
C PRO A 67 27.99 -2.37 12.95
N TRP A 68 26.86 -1.66 12.91
CA TRP A 68 25.57 -2.20 12.48
C TRP A 68 25.58 -2.66 11.01
N LEU A 69 26.54 -2.21 10.19
CA LEU A 69 26.68 -2.68 8.81
C LEU A 69 26.96 -4.19 8.73
N GLU A 70 27.60 -4.78 9.75
CA GLU A 70 27.82 -6.22 9.74
C GLU A 70 26.52 -7.02 9.74
N ASP A 71 25.48 -6.53 10.43
CA ASP A 71 24.15 -7.14 10.41
C ASP A 71 23.49 -6.96 9.03
N ILE A 72 23.56 -5.75 8.46
CA ILE A 72 23.05 -5.48 7.12
C ILE A 72 23.75 -6.36 6.07
N PHE A 73 25.05 -6.60 6.17
CA PHE A 73 25.77 -7.47 5.22
C PHE A 73 25.18 -8.89 5.24
N LYS A 74 24.97 -9.47 6.43
CA LYS A 74 24.41 -10.82 6.59
C LYS A 74 22.96 -10.90 6.11
N LYS A 75 22.16 -9.89 6.43
CA LYS A 75 20.74 -9.83 6.01
C LYS A 75 20.61 -9.58 4.52
N LEU A 76 21.40 -8.67 3.93
CA LEU A 76 21.39 -8.37 2.50
C LEU A 76 21.79 -9.61 1.68
N SER A 77 22.87 -10.31 2.04
CA SER A 77 23.24 -11.58 1.39
C SER A 77 22.09 -12.59 1.37
N ARG A 78 21.45 -12.81 2.53
CA ARG A 78 20.31 -13.71 2.67
C ARG A 78 19.13 -13.22 1.83
N ASN A 79 18.80 -11.94 1.90
CA ASN A 79 17.65 -11.34 1.22
C ASN A 79 17.79 -11.37 -0.30
N ILE A 80 19.01 -11.18 -0.83
CA ILE A 80 19.30 -11.38 -2.26
C ILE A 80 18.97 -12.81 -2.66
N THR A 81 19.51 -13.80 -1.93
CA THR A 81 19.20 -15.21 -2.18
C THR A 81 17.70 -15.50 -2.09
N LEU A 82 17.02 -14.94 -1.08
CA LEU A 82 15.58 -15.11 -0.86
C LEU A 82 14.77 -14.61 -2.07
N VAL A 83 15.00 -13.36 -2.52
CA VAL A 83 14.25 -12.78 -3.63
C VAL A 83 14.50 -13.56 -4.93
N GLN A 84 15.75 -13.85 -5.25
CA GLN A 84 16.11 -14.57 -6.49
C GLN A 84 15.47 -15.98 -6.52
N ARG A 85 15.55 -16.72 -5.41
CA ARG A 85 15.00 -18.08 -5.31
C ARG A 85 13.48 -18.13 -5.12
N SER A 86 12.85 -17.00 -4.77
CA SER A 86 11.39 -16.88 -4.67
C SER A 86 10.70 -16.64 -6.02
N TYR A 87 11.45 -16.65 -7.12
CA TYR A 87 10.89 -16.48 -8.44
C TYR A 87 9.91 -17.61 -8.79
N VAL A 88 8.73 -17.23 -9.25
CA VAL A 88 7.70 -18.16 -9.74
C VAL A 88 7.21 -17.68 -11.09
N GLU A 89 7.37 -18.48 -12.14
CA GLU A 89 6.92 -18.11 -13.49
C GLU A 89 5.42 -17.73 -13.48
N GLY A 90 5.10 -16.57 -14.07
CA GLY A 90 3.73 -16.04 -14.13
C GLY A 90 3.23 -15.35 -12.85
N ASP A 91 4.02 -15.28 -11.78
CA ASP A 91 3.64 -14.50 -10.59
C ASP A 91 3.88 -12.99 -10.81
N ASP A 92 2.79 -12.22 -10.70
CA ASP A 92 2.77 -10.76 -10.83
C ASP A 92 3.61 -10.03 -9.76
N PHE A 93 3.92 -10.69 -8.65
CA PHE A 93 4.64 -10.09 -7.52
C PHE A 93 6.14 -10.40 -7.51
N ASN A 94 6.67 -11.12 -8.51
CA ASN A 94 8.12 -11.33 -8.63
C ASN A 94 8.90 -10.00 -8.65
N LYS A 95 8.43 -9.03 -9.43
CA LYS A 95 9.07 -7.72 -9.52
C LYS A 95 8.86 -6.93 -8.22
N LYS A 96 7.66 -6.99 -7.63
CA LYS A 96 7.35 -6.37 -6.33
C LYS A 96 8.29 -6.83 -5.22
N ARG A 97 8.58 -8.14 -5.11
CA ARG A 97 9.57 -8.66 -4.14
C ARG A 97 10.97 -8.06 -4.31
N CYS A 98 11.33 -7.69 -5.53
CA CYS A 98 12.57 -6.94 -5.79
C CYS A 98 12.50 -5.49 -5.32
N TYR A 99 11.34 -4.84 -5.49
CA TYR A 99 11.09 -3.53 -4.90
C TYR A 99 11.21 -3.58 -3.37
N ASP A 100 10.61 -4.58 -2.72
CA ASP A 100 10.68 -4.73 -1.26
C ASP A 100 12.11 -4.83 -0.75
N LEU A 101 12.99 -5.52 -1.47
CA LEU A 101 14.42 -5.58 -1.15
C LEU A 101 15.13 -4.23 -1.32
N ASN A 102 14.82 -3.50 -2.40
CA ASN A 102 15.33 -2.14 -2.59
C ASN A 102 14.87 -1.22 -1.45
N TYR A 103 13.57 -1.21 -1.15
CA TYR A 103 12.98 -0.45 -0.05
C TYR A 103 13.61 -0.83 1.30
N TRP A 104 13.72 -2.13 1.60
CA TRP A 104 14.29 -2.64 2.85
C TRP A 104 15.71 -2.12 3.07
N LEU A 105 16.56 -2.18 2.03
CA LEU A 105 17.94 -1.70 2.13
C LEU A 105 18.00 -0.20 2.49
N TYR A 106 17.20 0.63 1.82
CA TYR A 106 17.12 2.06 2.12
C TYR A 106 16.58 2.32 3.52
N ASN A 107 15.54 1.61 3.92
CA ASN A 107 14.92 1.76 5.23
C ASN A 107 15.86 1.37 6.37
N GLU A 108 16.56 0.23 6.28
CA GLU A 108 17.48 -0.21 7.32
C GLU A 108 18.68 0.73 7.48
N VAL A 109 19.26 1.19 6.36
CA VAL A 109 20.34 2.18 6.42
C VAL A 109 19.84 3.51 7.01
N TYR A 110 18.65 3.96 6.61
CA TYR A 110 18.05 5.19 7.13
C TYR A 110 17.80 5.09 8.65
N LYS A 111 17.17 4.01 9.12
CA LYS A 111 16.86 3.77 10.53
C LYS A 111 18.10 3.81 11.43
N ASN A 112 19.25 3.34 10.93
CA ASN A 112 20.50 3.34 11.68
C ASN A 112 21.27 4.67 11.63
N LEU A 113 20.94 5.58 10.69
CA LEU A 113 21.61 6.87 10.53
C LEU A 113 20.77 8.06 11.02
N GLN A 114 19.44 7.94 11.07
CA GLN A 114 18.51 9.05 11.30
C GLN A 114 18.68 9.81 12.62
N SER A 115 19.38 9.23 13.60
CA SER A 115 19.64 9.86 14.90
C SER A 115 20.64 11.02 14.83
N SER A 116 21.34 11.20 13.71
CA SER A 116 22.42 12.19 13.56
C SER A 116 22.43 12.76 12.14
N GLU A 117 22.34 14.09 12.00
CA GLU A 117 22.45 14.76 10.70
C GLU A 117 23.82 14.54 10.04
N GLU A 118 24.88 14.45 10.84
CA GLU A 118 26.24 14.16 10.36
C GLU A 118 26.31 12.75 9.76
N ASP A 119 25.67 11.77 10.41
CA ASP A 119 25.65 10.40 9.92
C ASP A 119 24.72 10.24 8.70
N LEU A 120 23.59 10.95 8.67
CA LEU A 120 22.71 11.00 7.49
C LEU A 120 23.43 11.50 6.23
N ALA A 121 24.45 12.35 6.36
CA ALA A 121 25.27 12.78 5.22
C ALA A 121 26.00 11.60 4.53
N HIS A 122 26.22 10.49 5.25
CA HIS A 122 26.84 9.27 4.73
C HIS A 122 25.85 8.27 4.12
N PHE A 123 24.54 8.54 4.17
CA PHE A 123 23.49 7.65 3.65
C PHE A 123 23.71 7.25 2.19
N ASN A 124 23.95 8.23 1.31
CA ASN A 124 24.13 7.98 -0.12
C ASN A 124 25.40 7.16 -0.41
N ASP A 125 26.49 7.41 0.31
CA ASP A 125 27.75 6.66 0.15
C ASP A 125 27.57 5.21 0.60
N ILE A 126 26.99 4.98 1.78
CA ILE A 126 26.73 3.64 2.32
C ILE A 126 25.82 2.85 1.38
N THR A 127 24.68 3.42 0.98
CA THR A 127 23.72 2.73 0.10
C THR A 127 24.30 2.45 -1.28
N THR A 128 25.08 3.37 -1.87
CA THR A 128 25.75 3.15 -3.15
C THR A 128 26.74 1.98 -3.08
N ASN A 129 27.55 1.91 -2.03
CA ASN A 129 28.48 0.82 -1.80
C ASN A 129 27.77 -0.53 -1.63
N LEU A 130 26.68 -0.57 -0.86
CA LEU A 130 25.86 -1.76 -0.66
C LEU A 130 25.19 -2.24 -1.96
N LYS A 131 24.65 -1.32 -2.77
CA LYS A 131 24.10 -1.62 -4.10
C LYS A 131 25.17 -2.19 -5.03
N GLY A 132 26.40 -1.65 -5.00
CA GLY A 132 27.52 -2.17 -5.76
C GLY A 132 27.85 -3.63 -5.41
N VAL A 133 27.86 -3.95 -4.11
CA VAL A 133 28.03 -5.33 -3.63
C VAL A 133 26.87 -6.22 -4.08
N TRP A 134 25.63 -5.79 -3.88
CA TRP A 134 24.45 -6.54 -4.31
C TRP A 134 24.51 -6.86 -5.81
N LYS A 135 24.72 -5.85 -6.66
CA LYS A 135 24.86 -6.05 -8.11
C LYS A 135 25.90 -7.11 -8.44
N LYS A 136 27.07 -7.06 -7.80
CA LYS A 136 28.15 -8.01 -8.03
C LYS A 136 27.77 -9.44 -7.61
N ILE A 137 27.06 -9.61 -6.49
CA ILE A 137 26.54 -10.92 -6.06
C ILE A 137 25.59 -11.49 -7.12
N VAL A 138 24.67 -10.66 -7.65
CA VAL A 138 23.71 -11.07 -8.67
C VAL A 138 24.42 -11.46 -9.97
N ASP A 139 25.34 -10.62 -10.43
CA ASP A 139 26.10 -10.88 -11.67
C ASP A 139 26.91 -12.18 -11.58
N ASP A 140 27.61 -12.41 -10.46
CA ASP A 140 28.50 -13.56 -10.31
C ASP A 140 27.76 -14.87 -9.99
N THR A 141 26.67 -14.81 -9.21
CA THR A 141 25.99 -16.01 -8.68
C THR A 141 24.74 -16.38 -9.46
N PHE A 142 23.97 -15.38 -9.87
CA PHE A 142 22.66 -15.54 -10.52
C PHE A 142 22.70 -15.05 -11.98
N GLY A 143 23.89 -14.76 -12.53
CA GLY A 143 24.06 -14.19 -13.87
C GLY A 143 23.47 -15.04 -15.01
N LYS A 144 23.31 -16.34 -14.78
CA LYS A 144 22.72 -17.29 -15.74
C LYS A 144 21.21 -17.49 -15.57
N ASP A 145 20.61 -16.96 -14.51
CA ASP A 145 19.20 -17.15 -14.21
C ASP A 145 18.34 -16.21 -15.06
N ASP A 146 17.12 -16.64 -15.42
CA ASP A 146 16.22 -15.85 -16.25
C ASP A 146 15.71 -14.61 -15.50
N TYR A 147 15.40 -14.77 -14.21
CA TYR A 147 15.03 -13.68 -13.33
C TYR A 147 16.24 -13.15 -12.58
N LYS A 148 16.38 -11.82 -12.56
CA LYS A 148 17.44 -11.13 -11.82
C LYS A 148 16.88 -9.90 -11.13
N CYS A 149 16.86 -9.94 -9.81
CA CYS A 149 16.58 -8.77 -8.99
C CYS A 149 17.85 -7.94 -8.73
N TYR A 150 17.93 -6.78 -9.37
CA TYR A 150 19.03 -5.81 -9.21
C TYR A 150 18.63 -4.63 -8.32
N PRO A 151 19.61 -3.92 -7.73
CA PRO A 151 19.34 -2.59 -7.19
C PRO A 151 18.82 -1.66 -8.29
N ASP A 152 17.76 -0.90 -7.98
CA ASP A 152 17.09 -0.03 -8.95
C ASP A 152 17.62 1.40 -8.85
N GLU A 153 18.55 1.72 -9.76
CA GLU A 153 19.18 3.04 -9.87
C GLU A 153 18.21 4.15 -10.34
N LYS A 154 17.01 3.79 -10.84
CA LYS A 154 15.97 4.76 -11.22
C LYS A 154 15.00 5.07 -10.08
N LEU A 155 15.11 4.43 -8.89
CA LEU A 155 14.27 4.78 -7.74
C LEU A 155 14.65 6.15 -7.18
N LEU A 156 13.64 6.98 -6.94
CA LEU A 156 13.83 8.25 -6.24
C LEU A 156 14.10 7.95 -4.76
N VAL A 157 15.22 8.43 -4.27
CA VAL A 157 15.68 8.20 -2.89
C VAL A 157 15.07 9.27 -1.98
N ASN A 158 13.80 9.09 -1.65
CA ASN A 158 13.05 9.85 -0.65
C ASN A 158 12.18 8.86 0.13
N MET A 159 12.25 8.87 1.46
CA MET A 159 11.61 7.87 2.29
C MET A 159 10.08 7.91 2.20
N GLY A 160 9.49 9.10 2.05
CA GLY A 160 8.04 9.25 1.84
C GLY A 160 7.57 8.68 0.50
N PHE A 161 8.31 8.95 -0.58
CA PHE A 161 8.07 8.35 -1.90
C PHE A 161 8.14 6.82 -1.85
N LEU A 162 9.25 6.30 -1.32
CA LEU A 162 9.49 4.86 -1.23
C LEU A 162 8.40 4.17 -0.40
N GLN A 163 7.97 4.80 0.68
CA GLN A 163 6.89 4.29 1.51
C GLN A 163 5.54 4.30 0.79
N GLU A 164 5.17 5.35 0.06
CA GLU A 164 3.89 5.39 -0.66
C GLU A 164 3.81 4.36 -1.79
N ILE A 165 4.91 4.15 -2.51
CA ILE A 165 4.98 3.10 -3.53
C ILE A 165 4.91 1.72 -2.88
N LYS A 166 5.55 1.51 -1.72
CA LYS A 166 5.40 0.28 -0.93
C LYS A 166 3.94 0.07 -0.52
N ASP A 167 3.30 1.10 0.04
CA ASP A 167 1.90 1.05 0.48
C ASP A 167 0.95 0.71 -0.68
N LEU A 168 1.25 1.16 -1.90
CA LEU A 168 0.51 0.79 -3.12
C LEU A 168 0.71 -0.67 -3.50
N PHE A 169 1.95 -1.16 -3.46
CA PHE A 169 2.30 -2.52 -3.86
C PHE A 169 1.82 -3.58 -2.87
N ASP A 170 1.93 -3.29 -1.57
CA ASP A 170 1.38 -4.14 -0.51
C ASP A 170 -0.14 -4.25 -0.67
N PHE A 171 -0.82 -3.13 -0.99
CA PHE A 171 -2.25 -3.17 -1.30
C PHE A 171 -2.57 -4.10 -2.49
N TYR A 172 -1.76 -4.10 -3.55
CA TYR A 172 -1.95 -5.00 -4.69
C TYR A 172 -1.78 -6.47 -4.30
N GLU A 173 -0.75 -6.79 -3.52
CA GLU A 173 -0.45 -8.15 -3.06
C GLU A 173 -1.55 -8.70 -2.16
N ASP A 174 -2.00 -7.89 -1.22
CA ASP A 174 -3.04 -8.24 -0.26
C ASP A 174 -4.44 -8.28 -0.88
N PHE A 175 -4.66 -7.57 -1.99
CA PHE A 175 -5.98 -7.32 -2.56
C PHE A 175 -6.79 -8.60 -2.79
N ASN A 176 -6.17 -9.64 -3.35
CA ASN A 176 -6.88 -10.86 -3.72
C ASN A 176 -7.35 -11.64 -2.49
N GLU A 177 -6.57 -11.66 -1.41
CA GLU A 177 -6.94 -12.36 -0.20
C GLU A 177 -8.05 -11.62 0.54
N MET A 178 -7.89 -10.31 0.76
CA MET A 178 -8.94 -9.48 1.34
C MET A 178 -10.23 -9.52 0.54
N LYS A 179 -10.14 -9.51 -0.80
CA LYS A 179 -11.31 -9.60 -1.69
C LYS A 179 -12.09 -10.89 -1.49
N LYS A 180 -11.44 -12.03 -1.29
CA LYS A 180 -12.14 -13.30 -1.01
C LYS A 180 -12.90 -13.22 0.30
N GLU A 181 -12.26 -12.72 1.36
CA GLU A 181 -12.89 -12.56 2.67
C GLU A 181 -14.09 -11.59 2.63
N ILE A 182 -13.93 -10.44 1.97
CA ILE A 182 -14.99 -9.44 1.82
C ILE A 182 -16.20 -10.01 1.05
N ILE A 183 -15.98 -10.85 0.05
CA ILE A 183 -17.07 -11.50 -0.70
C ILE A 183 -17.75 -12.57 0.16
N ALA A 184 -16.98 -13.32 0.96
CA ALA A 184 -17.51 -14.39 1.80
C ALA A 184 -18.36 -13.85 2.97
N ASP A 185 -17.90 -12.79 3.63
CA ASP A 185 -18.60 -12.14 4.75
C ASP A 185 -18.47 -10.62 4.68
N THR A 186 -19.30 -10.01 3.83
CA THR A 186 -19.24 -8.56 3.57
C THR A 186 -19.47 -7.71 4.81
N TYR A 187 -20.35 -8.16 5.72
CA TYR A 187 -20.71 -7.37 6.90
C TYR A 187 -19.53 -7.30 7.87
N ASN A 188 -19.02 -8.45 8.32
CA ASN A 188 -17.93 -8.46 9.30
C ASN A 188 -16.62 -7.96 8.67
N SER A 189 -16.37 -8.31 7.41
CA SER A 189 -15.17 -7.84 6.70
C SER A 189 -15.14 -6.33 6.54
N CYS A 190 -16.29 -5.66 6.43
CA CYS A 190 -16.31 -4.20 6.38
C CYS A 190 -15.67 -3.62 7.64
N PHE A 191 -16.15 -4.02 8.83
CA PHE A 191 -15.60 -3.51 10.10
C PHE A 191 -14.15 -3.95 10.30
N LYS A 192 -13.79 -5.17 9.87
CA LYS A 192 -12.41 -5.66 9.91
C LYS A 192 -11.46 -4.78 9.09
N TYR A 193 -11.83 -4.41 7.87
CA TYR A 193 -10.92 -3.79 6.91
C TYR A 193 -11.08 -2.28 6.72
N VAL A 194 -12.14 -1.65 7.23
CA VAL A 194 -12.48 -0.26 6.89
C VAL A 194 -11.34 0.72 7.14
N ASP A 195 -10.59 0.58 8.24
CA ASP A 195 -9.49 1.50 8.55
C ASP A 195 -8.26 1.27 7.67
N TYR A 196 -7.96 0.02 7.34
CA TYR A 196 -6.95 -0.29 6.31
C TYR A 196 -7.36 0.27 4.94
N LEU A 197 -8.63 0.10 4.54
CA LEU A 197 -9.13 0.63 3.27
C LEU A 197 -9.04 2.16 3.24
N LYS A 198 -9.34 2.85 4.35
CA LYS A 198 -9.18 4.31 4.46
C LYS A 198 -7.75 4.76 4.15
N GLN A 199 -6.76 3.95 4.48
CA GLN A 199 -5.36 4.23 4.19
C GLN A 199 -4.96 3.87 2.76
N ARG A 200 -5.36 2.69 2.25
CA ARG A 200 -4.86 2.18 0.96
C ARG A 200 -5.63 2.66 -0.28
N ILE A 201 -6.95 2.86 -0.19
CA ILE A 201 -7.75 3.28 -1.35
C ILE A 201 -7.32 4.66 -1.89
N PRO A 202 -7.06 5.68 -1.05
CA PRO A 202 -6.56 6.97 -1.54
C PRO A 202 -5.21 6.85 -2.27
N VAL A 203 -4.28 6.06 -1.71
CA VAL A 203 -2.97 5.78 -2.34
C VAL A 203 -3.17 5.15 -3.72
N TYR A 204 -4.04 4.15 -3.85
CA TYR A 204 -4.38 3.55 -5.14
C TYR A 204 -4.84 4.58 -6.17
N TYR A 205 -5.82 5.42 -5.83
CA TYR A 205 -6.40 6.36 -6.80
C TYR A 205 -5.48 7.53 -7.16
N ALA A 206 -4.61 7.94 -6.23
CA ALA A 206 -3.58 8.94 -6.47
C ALA A 206 -2.49 8.42 -7.42
N TRP A 207 -2.05 7.17 -7.25
CA TRP A 207 -0.89 6.62 -7.98
C TRP A 207 -1.23 5.78 -9.20
N ARG A 208 -2.41 5.17 -9.31
CA ARG A 208 -2.72 4.19 -10.38
C ARG A 208 -2.44 4.65 -11.82
N ASP A 209 -2.48 5.95 -12.08
CA ASP A 209 -2.25 6.49 -13.43
C ASP A 209 -0.75 6.57 -13.75
N SER A 210 0.13 6.57 -12.73
CA SER A 210 1.58 6.44 -12.91
C SER A 210 1.97 5.06 -13.46
N CYS A 211 1.18 4.04 -13.14
CA CYS A 211 1.36 2.66 -13.60
C CYS A 211 1.14 2.48 -15.12
N LYS A 212 0.80 3.54 -15.86
CA LYS A 212 0.67 3.55 -17.32
C LYS A 212 1.97 3.92 -18.04
N VAL A 213 2.94 4.48 -17.32
CA VAL A 213 4.17 5.02 -17.89
C VAL A 213 5.30 4.04 -17.60
N ASP A 214 5.89 3.44 -18.64
CA ASP A 214 6.86 2.34 -18.52
C ASP A 214 8.06 2.66 -17.63
N ASP A 215 8.52 3.92 -17.64
CA ASP A 215 9.67 4.35 -16.84
C ASP A 215 9.33 4.66 -15.37
N PHE A 216 8.07 4.71 -14.96
CA PHE A 216 7.67 5.02 -13.59
C PHE A 216 7.70 3.79 -12.69
N ALA A 217 8.03 3.99 -11.42
CA ALA A 217 8.21 2.91 -10.44
C ALA A 217 7.03 1.93 -10.45
N CYS A 218 5.79 2.42 -10.46
CA CYS A 218 4.62 1.54 -10.48
C CYS A 218 4.64 0.54 -11.64
N LYS A 219 4.84 1.01 -12.87
CA LYS A 219 4.83 0.13 -14.06
C LYS A 219 6.05 -0.79 -14.12
N ARG A 220 7.21 -0.34 -13.63
CA ARG A 220 8.42 -1.17 -13.57
C ARG A 220 8.20 -2.42 -12.70
N TYR A 221 7.37 -2.33 -11.66
CA TYR A 221 7.19 -3.40 -10.69
C TYR A 221 5.84 -4.13 -10.77
N ILE A 222 4.81 -3.54 -11.38
CA ILE A 222 3.48 -4.13 -11.47
C ILE A 222 2.97 -4.01 -12.91
N ASP A 223 2.78 -5.15 -13.58
CA ASP A 223 2.40 -5.17 -14.99
C ASP A 223 0.89 -4.93 -15.20
N ASP A 224 0.04 -5.75 -14.57
CA ASP A 224 -1.43 -5.64 -14.61
C ASP A 224 -1.97 -5.06 -13.30
N TYR A 225 -1.78 -3.77 -13.10
CA TYR A 225 -2.27 -3.06 -11.92
C TYR A 225 -3.80 -2.91 -11.89
N MET A 226 -4.48 -3.06 -13.04
CA MET A 226 -5.92 -2.82 -13.16
C MET A 226 -6.76 -3.94 -12.54
N LYS A 227 -6.23 -5.17 -12.45
CA LYS A 227 -6.90 -6.28 -11.75
C LYS A 227 -7.12 -6.03 -10.26
N TYR A 228 -6.32 -5.14 -9.67
CA TYR A 228 -6.42 -4.74 -8.27
C TYR A 228 -7.28 -3.50 -8.03
N ARG A 229 -8.10 -3.11 -9.01
CA ARG A 229 -9.01 -1.96 -8.87
C ARG A 229 -10.00 -2.23 -7.72
N PRO A 230 -10.00 -1.41 -6.63
CA PRO A 230 -10.85 -1.68 -5.47
C PRO A 230 -12.34 -1.66 -5.81
N ALA A 231 -12.76 -0.80 -6.74
CA ALA A 231 -14.14 -0.73 -7.22
C ALA A 231 -14.62 -2.02 -7.92
N SER A 232 -13.71 -2.91 -8.34
CA SER A 232 -14.09 -4.20 -8.96
C SER A 232 -14.83 -5.12 -7.99
N ILE A 233 -14.63 -4.97 -6.68
CA ILE A 233 -15.29 -5.77 -5.64
C ILE A 233 -16.80 -5.58 -5.69
N ALA A 234 -17.27 -4.35 -5.92
CA ALA A 234 -18.70 -4.00 -5.89
C ALA A 234 -19.56 -4.87 -6.82
N SER A 235 -19.02 -5.27 -7.97
CA SER A 235 -19.72 -6.14 -8.94
C SER A 235 -19.92 -7.59 -8.45
N LYS A 236 -19.17 -8.01 -7.43
CA LYS A 236 -19.19 -9.37 -6.86
C LYS A 236 -19.92 -9.46 -5.53
N LEU A 237 -20.29 -8.33 -4.93
CA LEU A 237 -21.02 -8.31 -3.67
C LEU A 237 -22.49 -8.65 -3.92
N SER A 238 -23.12 -9.31 -2.94
CA SER A 238 -24.56 -9.54 -2.95
C SER A 238 -25.31 -8.20 -3.00
N TYR A 239 -26.07 -7.99 -4.07
CA TYR A 239 -26.94 -6.83 -4.24
C TYR A 239 -27.84 -6.66 -3.00
N ILE A 240 -28.48 -7.73 -2.56
CA ILE A 240 -29.39 -7.72 -1.42
C ILE A 240 -28.65 -7.30 -0.14
N SER A 241 -27.48 -7.89 0.12
CA SER A 241 -26.77 -7.69 1.39
C SER A 241 -26.17 -6.29 1.52
N VAL A 242 -25.78 -5.64 0.41
CA VAL A 242 -25.17 -4.31 0.43
C VAL A 242 -26.22 -3.23 0.20
N ILE A 243 -27.05 -3.41 -0.82
CA ILE A 243 -28.03 -2.42 -1.25
C ILE A 243 -29.31 -2.50 -0.41
N LEU A 244 -29.61 -3.47 0.44
CA LEU A 244 -30.74 -3.28 1.39
C LEU A 244 -30.31 -2.76 2.75
N THR A 245 -29.05 -2.98 3.14
CA THR A 245 -28.58 -2.64 4.49
C THR A 245 -27.73 -1.37 4.55
N TYR A 246 -27.27 -0.82 3.42
CA TYR A 246 -26.49 0.42 3.36
C TYR A 246 -27.05 1.59 4.20
N PRO A 247 -28.35 1.94 4.13
CA PRO A 247 -28.97 3.04 4.87
C PRO A 247 -28.82 2.93 6.39
N GLY A 248 -28.68 1.70 6.88
CA GLY A 248 -28.54 1.39 8.31
C GLY A 248 -27.15 0.88 8.70
N ASN A 249 -26.21 0.75 7.76
CA ASN A 249 -24.87 0.24 8.03
C ASN A 249 -23.83 1.37 7.93
N PRO A 250 -23.30 1.87 9.07
CA PRO A 250 -22.35 2.99 9.08
C PRO A 250 -21.03 2.64 8.38
N CYS A 251 -20.61 1.38 8.41
CA CYS A 251 -19.38 0.95 7.74
C CYS A 251 -19.51 1.06 6.21
N TYR A 252 -20.62 0.63 5.64
CA TYR A 252 -20.85 0.72 4.19
C TYR A 252 -20.91 2.17 3.71
N SER A 253 -21.51 3.08 4.50
CA SER A 253 -21.47 4.52 4.22
C SER A 253 -20.03 5.04 4.24
N SER A 254 -19.25 4.68 5.26
CA SER A 254 -17.84 5.11 5.37
C SER A 254 -16.98 4.64 4.20
N VAL A 255 -17.17 3.40 3.73
CA VAL A 255 -16.45 2.88 2.56
C VAL A 255 -16.86 3.63 1.30
N TYR A 256 -18.15 3.97 1.14
CA TYR A 256 -18.61 4.76 0.00
C TYR A 256 -17.97 6.15 -0.02
N ASP A 257 -18.04 6.88 1.10
CA ASP A 257 -17.49 8.24 1.20
C ASP A 257 -15.97 8.23 0.95
N LEU A 258 -15.29 7.18 1.41
CA LEU A 258 -13.89 6.94 1.12
C LEU A 258 -13.60 6.82 -0.38
N PHE A 259 -14.41 6.09 -1.16
CA PHE A 259 -14.21 5.99 -2.61
C PHE A 259 -14.38 7.33 -3.33
N VAL A 260 -15.35 8.15 -2.90
CA VAL A 260 -15.56 9.50 -3.45
C VAL A 260 -14.34 10.36 -3.14
N TYR A 261 -13.97 10.45 -1.87
CA TYR A 261 -12.81 11.22 -1.40
C TYR A 261 -11.50 10.79 -2.07
N ALA A 262 -11.27 9.49 -2.22
CA ALA A 262 -10.05 8.94 -2.81
C ALA A 262 -9.90 9.31 -4.29
N LYS A 263 -11.00 9.33 -5.05
CA LYS A 263 -10.97 9.72 -6.46
C LYS A 263 -10.66 11.20 -6.66
N GLU A 264 -11.11 12.05 -5.74
CA GLU A 264 -10.85 13.50 -5.75
C GLU A 264 -9.43 13.89 -5.30
N GLN A 265 -8.63 12.92 -4.83
CA GLN A 265 -7.26 13.20 -4.42
C GLN A 265 -6.41 13.65 -5.62
N PRO A 266 -5.45 14.58 -5.40
CA PRO A 266 -4.47 14.93 -6.41
C PRO A 266 -3.72 13.70 -6.91
N LYS A 267 -3.47 13.63 -8.21
CA LYS A 267 -2.69 12.54 -8.80
C LYS A 267 -1.22 12.68 -8.44
N ARG A 268 -0.54 11.54 -8.34
CA ARG A 268 0.86 11.40 -8.01
C ARG A 268 1.59 10.58 -9.07
N ASN A 269 2.86 10.88 -9.28
CA ASN A 269 3.75 10.12 -10.15
C ASN A 269 5.21 10.48 -9.87
N ASP A 270 6.14 9.66 -10.37
CA ASP A 270 7.59 9.84 -10.22
C ASP A 270 8.06 11.21 -10.72
N ASP A 271 7.47 11.74 -11.79
CA ASP A 271 7.91 13.00 -12.39
C ASP A 271 7.55 14.23 -11.53
N ILE A 272 6.37 14.23 -10.89
CA ILE A 272 6.01 15.23 -9.87
C ILE A 272 7.05 15.21 -8.74
N TYR A 273 7.36 14.02 -8.24
CA TYR A 273 8.31 13.88 -7.14
C TYR A 273 9.71 14.33 -7.56
N ARG A 274 10.18 13.92 -8.74
CA ARG A 274 11.48 14.32 -9.28
C ARG A 274 11.60 15.84 -9.39
N ARG A 275 10.64 16.49 -10.05
CA ARG A 275 10.66 17.95 -10.23
C ARG A 275 10.57 18.71 -8.91
N LYS A 276 9.77 18.22 -7.95
CA LYS A 276 9.70 18.81 -6.60
C LYS A 276 11.03 18.64 -5.85
N MET A 277 11.68 17.48 -5.91
CA MET A 277 13.00 17.26 -5.32
C MET A 277 14.08 18.16 -5.95
N GLU A 278 14.09 18.27 -7.29
CA GLU A 278 15.02 19.14 -8.02
C GLU A 278 14.86 20.60 -7.60
N LYS A 279 13.62 21.08 -7.50
CA LYS A 279 13.33 22.44 -7.04
C LYS A 279 13.81 22.68 -5.60
N LEU A 280 13.51 21.75 -4.69
CA LEU A 280 13.96 21.84 -3.30
C LEU A 280 15.49 21.81 -3.18
N ALA A 281 16.17 21.02 -4.00
CA ALA A 281 17.62 20.98 -4.07
C ALA A 281 18.21 22.33 -4.53
N MET A 282 17.54 23.03 -5.46
CA MET A 282 17.96 24.35 -5.92
C MET A 282 17.71 25.44 -4.86
N GLU A 283 16.57 25.38 -4.17
CA GLU A 283 16.18 26.37 -3.16
C GLU A 283 16.95 26.20 -1.84
N ASN A 284 17.27 24.96 -1.45
CA ASN A 284 18.05 24.64 -0.28
C ASN A 284 19.07 23.51 -0.57
N PRO A 285 20.23 23.83 -1.17
CA PRO A 285 21.24 22.84 -1.56
C PRO A 285 21.84 22.02 -0.41
N ARG A 286 21.68 22.49 0.83
CA ARG A 286 22.13 21.78 2.05
C ARG A 286 21.00 21.08 2.78
N GLY A 287 19.77 21.17 2.28
CA GLY A 287 18.59 20.56 2.88
C GLY A 287 18.59 19.04 2.72
N ASN A 288 18.05 18.35 3.72
CA ASN A 288 17.87 16.91 3.66
C ASN A 288 16.63 16.54 2.81
N LEU A 289 16.87 16.07 1.59
CA LEU A 289 15.82 15.65 0.65
C LEU A 289 15.24 14.26 0.96
N LEU A 290 15.88 13.47 1.83
CA LEU A 290 15.42 12.11 2.17
C LEU A 290 14.06 12.13 2.87
N LEU A 291 13.78 13.18 3.64
CA LEU A 291 12.59 13.31 4.49
C LEU A 291 11.68 14.48 4.09
N THR A 292 12.00 15.16 3.00
CA THR A 292 11.15 16.27 2.58
C THR A 292 9.76 15.75 2.23
N ASP A 293 8.74 16.43 2.76
CA ASP A 293 7.35 16.12 2.48
C ASP A 293 7.02 16.44 1.02
N MET A 294 6.66 15.39 0.30
CA MET A 294 6.32 15.45 -1.11
C MET A 294 4.81 15.54 -1.37
N GLY A 295 3.97 15.16 -0.40
CA GLY A 295 2.53 15.10 -0.52
C GLY A 295 1.81 16.42 -0.24
N ASP A 296 2.36 17.24 0.66
CA ASP A 296 1.71 18.49 1.07
C ASP A 296 1.77 19.58 0.00
N GLY A 297 0.69 20.36 -0.05
CA GLY A 297 0.57 21.57 -0.87
C GLY A 297 0.39 21.32 -2.37
N LEU A 298 0.13 20.08 -2.82
CA LEU A 298 -0.09 19.82 -4.25
C LEU A 298 -1.20 20.72 -4.81
N ARG A 299 -2.34 20.87 -4.10
CA ARG A 299 -3.41 21.79 -4.52
C ARG A 299 -2.92 23.24 -4.51
N GLY A 300 -2.96 23.88 -5.68
CA GLY A 300 -2.50 25.26 -5.86
C GLY A 300 -1.00 25.39 -6.14
N SER A 301 -0.25 24.27 -6.18
CA SER A 301 1.14 24.24 -6.66
C SER A 301 1.21 23.99 -8.17
N GLU A 302 2.38 24.24 -8.75
CA GLU A 302 2.70 23.88 -10.14
C GLU A 302 2.73 22.36 -10.38
N PHE A 303 2.80 21.56 -9.31
CA PHE A 303 2.82 20.09 -9.36
C PHE A 303 1.41 19.49 -9.27
N PHE A 304 0.37 20.34 -9.21
CA PHE A 304 -1.01 19.88 -9.08
C PHE A 304 -1.50 19.16 -10.33
N ILE A 305 -1.93 17.92 -10.17
CA ILE A 305 -2.76 17.23 -11.16
C ILE A 305 -4.09 16.88 -10.47
N PRO A 306 -5.23 17.37 -10.99
CA PRO A 306 -6.53 17.11 -10.37
C PRO A 306 -6.89 15.62 -10.39
N GLY A 307 -7.64 15.20 -9.38
CA GLY A 307 -8.21 13.86 -9.28
C GLY A 307 -9.28 13.56 -10.33
N ASP A 308 -9.83 12.35 -10.28
CA ASP A 308 -10.97 11.98 -11.12
C ASP A 308 -12.25 12.63 -10.58
N ASN A 309 -13.01 13.31 -11.44
CA ASN A 309 -14.37 13.77 -11.13
C ASN A 309 -15.42 12.73 -11.55
N ASP A 310 -15.17 11.46 -11.25
CA ASP A 310 -15.95 10.31 -11.74
C ASP A 310 -17.22 10.05 -10.89
N ASP A 311 -17.77 11.13 -10.33
CA ASP A 311 -18.92 11.16 -9.42
C ASP A 311 -20.21 10.70 -10.14
N TYR A 312 -20.31 10.90 -11.47
CA TYR A 312 -21.57 10.74 -12.19
C TYR A 312 -22.20 9.34 -12.11
N TRP A 313 -21.45 8.26 -12.39
CA TRP A 313 -22.05 6.91 -12.50
C TRP A 313 -22.33 6.23 -11.15
N LEU A 314 -21.47 6.45 -10.15
CA LEU A 314 -21.73 5.97 -8.79
C LEU A 314 -22.85 6.78 -8.14
N ARG A 315 -22.82 8.11 -8.24
CA ARG A 315 -23.87 8.98 -7.71
C ARG A 315 -25.22 8.75 -8.39
N LEU A 316 -25.26 8.45 -9.69
CA LEU A 316 -26.52 8.11 -10.38
C LEU A 316 -27.11 6.80 -9.84
N ARG A 317 -26.32 5.72 -9.75
CA ARG A 317 -26.78 4.44 -9.20
C ARG A 317 -27.19 4.56 -7.72
N TRP A 318 -26.47 5.36 -6.94
CA TRP A 318 -26.72 5.54 -5.51
C TRP A 318 -27.80 6.56 -5.16
N ASN A 319 -28.05 7.57 -5.98
CA ASN A 319 -29.20 8.47 -5.83
C ASN A 319 -30.50 7.76 -6.21
N ILE A 320 -30.48 6.95 -7.27
CA ILE A 320 -31.60 6.06 -7.61
C ILE A 320 -31.88 5.13 -6.42
N TYR A 321 -30.83 4.59 -5.80
CA TYR A 321 -30.96 3.80 -4.60
C TYR A 321 -31.55 4.57 -3.40
N LYS A 322 -30.98 5.72 -3.02
CA LYS A 322 -31.51 6.57 -1.93
C LYS A 322 -32.96 6.99 -2.19
N TYR A 323 -33.32 7.26 -3.45
CA TYR A 323 -34.69 7.53 -3.85
C TYR A 323 -35.59 6.32 -3.60
N ILE A 324 -35.15 5.11 -3.98
CA ILE A 324 -35.90 3.87 -3.73
C ILE A 324 -36.09 3.63 -2.22
N THR A 325 -35.05 3.79 -1.40
CA THR A 325 -35.11 3.42 0.04
C THR A 325 -35.71 4.46 0.95
N TYR A 326 -35.50 5.74 0.69
CA TYR A 326 -36.00 6.78 1.59
C TYR A 326 -37.33 7.38 1.12
N LYS A 327 -37.67 7.29 -0.18
CA LYS A 327 -38.94 7.81 -0.70
C LYS A 327 -39.95 6.74 -1.12
N LEU A 328 -39.50 5.60 -1.64
CA LEU A 328 -40.38 4.60 -2.27
C LEU A 328 -40.71 3.41 -1.36
N SER A 329 -39.75 2.90 -0.59
CA SER A 329 -40.00 1.75 0.30
C SER A 329 -40.86 2.07 1.54
N PRO A 330 -40.78 3.24 2.20
CA PRO A 330 -41.68 3.54 3.32
C PRO A 330 -43.18 3.50 2.96
N PRO A 331 -43.65 4.10 1.84
CA PRO A 331 -45.05 3.98 1.44
C PRO A 331 -45.41 2.56 0.97
N MET A 332 -44.52 1.84 0.28
CA MET A 332 -44.76 0.45 -0.13
C MET A 332 -44.94 -0.50 1.06
N LEU A 333 -44.09 -0.39 2.08
CA LEU A 333 -44.20 -1.17 3.32
C LEU A 333 -45.44 -0.79 4.12
N SER A 334 -45.81 0.49 4.12
CA SER A 334 -47.06 0.96 4.74
C SER A 334 -48.29 0.37 4.06
N ILE A 335 -48.30 0.35 2.71
CA ILE A 335 -49.36 -0.27 1.92
C ILE A 335 -49.44 -1.79 2.20
N ALA A 336 -48.29 -2.49 2.19
CA ALA A 336 -48.24 -3.92 2.52
C ALA A 336 -48.74 -4.21 3.94
N GLY A 337 -48.39 -3.37 4.92
CA GLY A 337 -48.89 -3.44 6.29
C GLY A 337 -50.41 -3.28 6.37
N VAL A 338 -50.98 -2.31 5.64
CA VAL A 338 -52.44 -2.13 5.56
C VAL A 338 -53.11 -3.35 4.92
N PHE A 339 -52.57 -3.91 3.84
CA PHE A 339 -53.09 -5.13 3.24
C PHE A 339 -53.04 -6.33 4.20
N LEU A 340 -51.97 -6.49 4.97
CA LEU A 340 -51.86 -7.55 5.97
C LEU A 340 -52.88 -7.39 7.11
N ILE A 341 -53.11 -6.15 7.57
CA ILE A 341 -54.13 -5.84 8.58
C ILE A 341 -55.53 -6.14 8.03
N LEU A 342 -55.84 -5.70 6.81
CA LEU A 342 -57.13 -5.97 6.16
C LEU A 342 -57.35 -7.46 5.92
N TYR A 343 -56.31 -8.19 5.51
CA TYR A 343 -56.36 -9.64 5.35
C TYR A 343 -56.58 -10.37 6.68
N ALA A 344 -55.94 -9.89 7.76
CA ALA A 344 -56.17 -10.42 9.10
C ALA A 344 -57.64 -10.18 9.55
N PHE A 345 -58.20 -9.00 9.31
CA PHE A 345 -59.61 -8.71 9.61
C PHE A 345 -60.59 -9.52 8.74
N TYR A 346 -60.26 -9.77 7.47
CA TYR A 346 -61.04 -10.63 6.60
C TYR A 346 -61.06 -12.08 7.09
N LYS A 347 -59.91 -12.60 7.54
CA LYS A 347 -59.77 -13.99 8.01
C LYS A 347 -60.37 -14.23 9.41
N VAL A 348 -60.55 -13.18 10.22
CA VAL A 348 -61.14 -13.26 11.58
C VAL A 348 -62.66 -13.07 11.57
N ASN A 349 -63.24 -12.52 10.48
CA ASN A 349 -64.68 -12.33 10.31
C ASN A 349 -65.37 -13.41 9.45
N ILE A 350 -64.70 -14.56 9.27
CA ILE A 350 -65.25 -15.84 8.79
C ILE A 350 -65.06 -16.84 9.94
#